data_AF-A0A945HSB3-F1
#
_entry.id   AF-A0A945HSB3-F1
#
_cell.length_a   1.000
_cell.length_b   1.000
_cell.length_c   1.000
_cell.angle_alpha   90.00
_cell.angle_beta   90.00
_cell.angle_gamma   90.00
#
_symmetry.space_group_name_H-M   'P 1'
#
loop_
_entity.id
_entity.type
_entity.pdbx_description
1 polymer ?
#
loop_
_entity_poly.entity_id
_entity_poly.type
_entity_poly.pdbx_seq_one_letter_code
_entity_poly.pdbx_strand_id
1 'polypeptide(L)'
;MKTKLKIILFLLITLFLTSNIQSQTNTTNSNSNPEKDKILVYILRNILTRSHFVVKEMNDEFSEYVFHEFINGLDPNKRYFTKRDLKNFEKYKYDIDNQLLREDLSFYNLVYDQFTRKINNAKSYYVDLLAEPFNYNKKEAINIDYDKVSFAKNENQLIDYWRKQLKLSVLIRVQDKLKKV
;
A
#
# COMPACT_ATOMS: atom_id res chain seq x y z
N MET A 1 57.98 -25.87 -19.27
CA MET A 1 57.10 -25.84 -18.07
C MET A 1 56.40 -24.49 -17.81
N LYS A 2 56.98 -23.32 -18.16
CA LYS A 2 56.41 -22.01 -17.81
C LYS A 2 55.09 -21.63 -18.53
N THR A 3 54.85 -22.14 -19.74
CA THR A 3 53.61 -21.87 -20.51
C THR A 3 52.42 -22.68 -20.02
N LYS A 4 52.62 -23.95 -19.65
CA LYS A 4 51.59 -24.81 -19.05
C LYS A 4 51.12 -24.25 -17.69
N LEU A 5 52.04 -23.69 -16.89
CA LEU A 5 51.70 -23.05 -15.60
C LEU A 5 50.87 -21.76 -15.79
N LYS A 6 51.13 -20.96 -16.82
CA LYS A 6 50.33 -19.77 -17.15
C LYS A 6 48.92 -20.13 -17.63
N ILE A 7 48.78 -21.21 -18.40
CA ILE A 7 47.47 -21.69 -18.86
C ILE A 7 46.65 -22.23 -17.68
N ILE A 8 47.28 -22.96 -16.75
CA ILE A 8 46.62 -23.43 -15.52
C ILE A 8 46.20 -22.26 -14.63
N LEU A 9 47.05 -21.22 -14.50
CA LEU A 9 46.72 -20.02 -13.73
C LEU A 9 45.57 -19.22 -14.36
N PHE A 10 45.51 -19.14 -15.69
CA PHE A 10 44.43 -18.49 -16.42
C PHE A 10 43.10 -19.24 -16.25
N LEU A 11 43.12 -20.58 -16.26
CA LEU A 11 41.94 -21.43 -16.08
C LEU A 11 41.39 -21.36 -14.64
N LEU A 12 42.27 -21.21 -13.65
CA LEU A 12 41.90 -21.03 -12.24
C LEU A 12 41.27 -19.67 -11.96
N ILE A 13 41.72 -18.61 -12.64
CA ILE A 13 41.14 -17.26 -12.53
C ILE A 13 39.75 -17.23 -13.16
N THR A 14 39.53 -17.89 -14.30
CA THR A 14 38.21 -17.94 -14.94
C THR A 14 37.18 -18.72 -14.12
N LEU A 15 37.60 -19.72 -13.33
CA LEU A 15 36.70 -20.49 -12.46
C LEU A 15 36.27 -19.70 -11.21
N PHE A 16 37.05 -18.69 -10.79
CA PHE A 16 36.72 -17.82 -9.66
C PHE A 16 35.78 -16.66 -10.02
N LEU A 17 35.61 -16.34 -11.31
CA LEU A 17 34.69 -15.28 -11.75
C LEU A 17 33.25 -15.76 -11.97
N THR A 18 33.00 -17.08 -12.05
CA THR A 18 31.66 -17.63 -12.32
C THR A 18 30.87 -18.05 -11.07
N SER A 19 31.38 -17.79 -9.85
CA SER A 19 30.70 -18.20 -8.61
C SER A 19 29.79 -17.14 -7.98
N ASN A 20 29.51 -16.02 -8.65
CA ASN A 20 28.49 -15.07 -8.18
C ASN A 20 27.12 -15.36 -8.81
N ILE A 21 26.59 -16.56 -8.57
CA ILE A 21 25.13 -16.73 -8.56
C ILE A 21 24.70 -16.30 -7.16
N GLN A 22 24.56 -14.99 -6.98
CA GLN A 22 23.79 -14.45 -5.88
C GLN A 22 22.35 -14.88 -6.12
N SER A 23 21.96 -16.02 -5.56
CA SER A 23 20.54 -16.32 -5.34
C SER A 23 20.02 -15.26 -4.39
N GLN A 24 19.51 -14.19 -4.97
CA GLN A 24 18.71 -13.21 -4.29
C GLN A 24 17.40 -13.91 -3.92
N THR A 25 17.41 -14.63 -2.80
CA THR A 25 16.18 -15.00 -2.12
C THR A 25 15.60 -13.69 -1.60
N ASN A 26 14.80 -13.03 -2.43
CA ASN A 26 13.79 -12.12 -1.94
C ASN A 26 12.92 -12.98 -1.02
N THR A 27 13.21 -12.96 0.28
CA THR A 27 12.30 -13.49 1.29
C THR A 27 11.11 -12.54 1.38
N THR A 28 10.27 -12.57 0.35
CA THR A 28 8.86 -12.27 0.52
C THR A 28 8.25 -13.53 1.16
N ASN A 29 8.53 -13.74 2.44
CA ASN A 29 7.78 -14.69 3.25
C ASN A 29 6.40 -14.08 3.53
N SER A 30 5.61 -13.94 2.48
CA SER A 30 4.17 -14.07 2.57
C SER A 30 3.86 -15.45 2.00
N ASN A 31 4.10 -16.50 2.80
CA ASN A 31 3.41 -17.76 2.58
C ASN A 31 1.94 -17.54 2.96
N SER A 32 1.23 -16.71 2.19
CA SER A 32 -0.22 -16.67 2.18
C SER A 32 -0.64 -18.03 1.63
N ASN A 33 -0.85 -18.99 2.52
CA ASN A 33 -1.44 -20.26 2.13
C ASN A 33 -2.94 -19.97 1.90
N PRO A 34 -3.43 -20.01 0.65
CA PRO A 34 -4.82 -19.66 0.37
C PRO A 34 -5.83 -20.49 1.17
N GLU A 35 -5.47 -21.71 1.56
CA GLU A 35 -6.32 -22.55 2.41
C GLU A 35 -6.43 -22.01 3.84
N LYS A 36 -5.33 -21.50 4.42
CA LYS A 36 -5.36 -20.90 5.76
C LYS A 36 -6.19 -19.63 5.79
N ASP A 37 -6.08 -18.81 4.74
CA ASP A 37 -6.82 -17.55 4.65
C ASP A 37 -8.33 -17.82 4.49
N LYS A 38 -8.71 -18.85 3.70
CA LYS A 38 -10.10 -19.31 3.60
C LYS A 38 -10.66 -19.82 4.93
N ILE A 39 -9.88 -20.62 5.68
CA ILE A 39 -10.27 -21.08 7.01
C ILE A 39 -10.48 -19.88 7.95
N LEU A 40 -9.62 -18.87 7.89
CA LEU A 40 -9.77 -17.67 8.71
C LEU A 40 -11.07 -16.92 8.37
N VAL A 41 -11.36 -16.72 7.09
CA VAL A 41 -12.62 -16.11 6.63
C VAL A 41 -13.83 -16.92 7.11
N TYR A 42 -13.77 -18.25 7.00
CA TYR A 42 -14.82 -19.13 7.50
C TYR A 42 -15.07 -18.94 9.00
N ILE A 43 -14.00 -18.90 9.81
CA ILE A 43 -14.11 -18.69 11.27
C ILE A 43 -14.71 -17.32 11.58
N LEU A 44 -14.18 -16.26 10.96
CA LEU A 44 -14.66 -14.89 11.18
C LEU A 44 -16.15 -14.75 10.80
N ARG A 45 -16.55 -15.30 9.65
CA ARG A 45 -17.95 -15.33 9.21
C ARG A 45 -18.85 -16.01 10.24
N ASN A 46 -18.44 -17.17 10.76
CA ASN A 46 -19.24 -17.90 11.76
C ASN A 46 -19.35 -17.11 13.07
N ILE A 47 -18.28 -16.44 13.50
CA ILE A 47 -18.33 -15.57 14.68
C ILE A 47 -19.35 -14.44 14.48
N LEU A 48 -19.30 -13.75 13.33
CA LEU A 48 -20.20 -12.63 13.04
C LEU A 48 -21.67 -13.03 12.89
N THR A 49 -21.93 -14.22 12.36
CA THR A 49 -23.30 -14.70 12.06
C THR A 49 -23.93 -15.51 13.18
N ARG A 50 -23.14 -16.11 14.08
CA ARG A 50 -23.66 -17.06 15.09
C ARG A 50 -23.21 -16.78 16.51
N SER A 51 -22.05 -16.15 16.70
CA SER A 51 -21.45 -15.97 18.03
C SER A 51 -21.47 -14.53 18.53
N HIS A 52 -21.63 -13.55 17.63
CA HIS A 52 -21.70 -12.15 17.99
C HIS A 52 -23.07 -11.81 18.58
N PHE A 53 -23.09 -11.04 19.68
CA PHE A 53 -24.33 -10.64 20.37
C PHE A 53 -25.29 -9.89 19.44
N VAL A 54 -24.73 -9.03 18.59
CA VAL A 54 -25.45 -8.41 17.47
C VAL A 54 -25.18 -9.26 16.23
N VAL A 55 -26.04 -10.24 15.97
CA VAL A 55 -25.95 -11.06 14.77
C VAL A 55 -26.09 -10.15 13.55
N LYS A 56 -25.12 -10.23 12.63
CA LYS A 56 -25.15 -9.48 11.37
C LYS A 56 -25.59 -10.40 10.24
N GLU A 57 -26.57 -9.94 9.48
CA GLU A 57 -26.98 -10.59 8.24
C GLU A 57 -25.93 -10.31 7.16
N MET A 58 -25.59 -11.34 6.39
CA MET A 58 -24.70 -11.22 5.23
C MET A 58 -25.56 -10.82 4.03
N ASN A 59 -25.73 -9.51 3.84
CA ASN A 59 -26.55 -8.91 2.79
C ASN A 59 -25.87 -7.68 2.18
N ASP A 60 -26.53 -7.04 1.21
CA ASP A 60 -26.02 -5.86 0.50
C ASP A 60 -25.71 -4.67 1.44
N GLU A 61 -26.46 -4.49 2.52
CA GLU A 61 -26.21 -3.43 3.52
C GLU A 61 -24.90 -3.70 4.27
N PHE A 62 -24.68 -4.95 4.69
CA PHE A 62 -23.42 -5.37 5.30
C PHE A 62 -22.26 -5.22 4.32
N SER A 63 -22.44 -5.63 3.06
CA SER A 63 -21.41 -5.49 2.02
C SER A 63 -21.03 -4.02 1.80
N GLU A 64 -22.01 -3.12 1.68
CA GLU A 64 -21.76 -1.69 1.53
C GLU A 64 -21.03 -1.11 2.74
N TYR A 65 -21.43 -1.49 3.96
CA TYR A 65 -20.75 -1.07 5.18
C TYR A 65 -19.28 -1.51 5.19
N VAL A 66 -19.02 -2.80 4.92
CA VAL A 66 -17.64 -3.34 4.86
C VAL A 66 -16.82 -2.66 3.77
N PHE A 67 -17.40 -2.39 2.60
CA PHE A 67 -16.73 -1.66 1.53
C PHE A 67 -16.19 -0.30 2.00
N HIS A 68 -17.05 0.49 2.64
CA HIS A 68 -16.67 1.82 3.12
C HIS A 68 -15.66 1.76 4.26
N GLU A 69 -15.88 0.91 5.25
CA GLU A 69 -14.97 0.76 6.40
C GLU A 69 -13.61 0.22 5.98
N PHE A 70 -13.55 -0.72 5.04
CA PHE A 70 -12.28 -1.27 4.58
C PHE A 70 -11.43 -0.22 3.86
N ILE A 71 -12.04 0.56 2.95
CA ILE A 71 -11.33 1.63 2.24
C ILE A 71 -10.89 2.73 3.22
N ASN A 72 -11.77 3.12 4.15
CA ASN A 72 -11.46 4.13 5.16
C ASN A 72 -10.36 3.66 6.13
N GLY A 73 -10.36 2.38 6.51
CA GLY A 73 -9.32 1.78 7.36
C GLY A 73 -7.95 1.75 6.70
N LEU A 74 -7.89 1.61 5.36
CA LEU A 74 -6.63 1.63 4.61
C LEU A 74 -6.14 3.06 4.34
N ASP A 75 -7.01 3.97 3.91
CA ASP A 75 -6.64 5.32 3.50
C ASP A 75 -7.53 6.40 4.13
N PRO A 76 -7.51 6.57 5.47
CA PRO A 76 -8.35 7.56 6.15
C PRO A 76 -7.98 9.01 5.77
N ASN A 77 -6.71 9.23 5.42
CA ASN A 77 -6.21 10.55 5.03
C ASN A 77 -6.35 10.83 3.52
N LYS A 78 -6.89 9.89 2.74
CA LYS A 78 -7.14 10.02 1.30
C LYS A 78 -5.88 10.38 0.48
N ARG A 79 -4.75 9.76 0.83
CA ARG A 79 -3.41 10.04 0.27
C ARG A 79 -2.90 8.97 -0.68
N TYR A 80 -3.56 7.82 -0.76
CA TYR A 80 -3.12 6.70 -1.58
C TYR A 80 -4.05 6.43 -2.75
N PHE A 81 -5.37 6.45 -2.52
CA PHE A 81 -6.34 6.13 -3.56
C PHE A 81 -6.78 7.37 -4.35
N THR A 82 -7.08 7.14 -5.63
CA THR A 82 -7.75 8.11 -6.50
C THR A 82 -9.21 7.73 -6.71
N LYS A 83 -10.03 8.66 -7.21
CA LYS A 83 -11.41 8.38 -7.63
C LYS A 83 -11.50 7.26 -8.68
N ARG A 84 -10.46 7.10 -9.51
CA ARG A 84 -10.40 6.01 -10.50
C ARG A 84 -10.23 4.66 -9.82
N ASP A 85 -9.41 4.60 -8.76
CA ASP A 85 -9.23 3.39 -7.97
C ASP A 85 -10.55 3.00 -7.29
N LEU A 86 -11.21 3.96 -6.63
CA LEU A 86 -12.50 3.73 -5.98
C LEU A 86 -13.57 3.23 -6.95
N LYS A 87 -13.67 3.83 -8.14
CA LYS A 87 -14.59 3.38 -9.18
C LYS A 87 -14.35 1.92 -9.62
N ASN A 88 -13.10 1.46 -9.58
CA ASN A 88 -12.79 0.05 -9.87
C ASN A 88 -13.23 -0.86 -8.72
N PHE A 89 -13.08 -0.41 -7.48
CA PHE A 89 -13.48 -1.14 -6.28
C PHE A 89 -15.00 -1.21 -6.15
N GLU A 90 -15.72 -0.15 -6.49
CA GLU A 90 -17.19 -0.03 -6.42
C GLU A 90 -17.94 -1.17 -7.14
N LYS A 91 -17.29 -1.85 -8.10
CA LYS A 91 -17.84 -3.04 -8.77
C LYS A 91 -18.19 -4.18 -7.79
N TYR A 92 -17.54 -4.22 -6.64
CA TYR A 92 -17.73 -5.23 -5.61
C TYR A 92 -18.57 -4.75 -4.42
N LYS A 93 -19.07 -3.50 -4.46
CA LYS A 93 -19.73 -2.85 -3.31
C LYS A 93 -20.84 -3.70 -2.68
N TYR A 94 -21.56 -4.48 -3.48
CA TYR A 94 -22.67 -5.34 -3.08
C TYR A 94 -22.39 -6.85 -3.27
N ASP A 95 -21.13 -7.25 -3.40
CA ASP A 95 -20.74 -8.67 -3.58
C ASP A 95 -19.80 -9.17 -2.47
N ILE A 96 -19.39 -8.31 -1.52
CA ILE A 96 -18.44 -8.69 -0.47
C ILE A 96 -19.08 -9.72 0.48
N ASP A 97 -20.36 -9.57 0.80
CA ASP A 97 -21.13 -10.54 1.57
C ASP A 97 -21.11 -11.93 0.90
N ASN A 98 -21.38 -11.97 -0.41
CA ASN A 98 -21.37 -13.19 -1.21
C ASN A 98 -19.95 -13.80 -1.29
N GLN A 99 -18.92 -12.96 -1.40
CA GLN A 99 -17.53 -13.39 -1.35
C GLN A 99 -17.19 -14.02 0.00
N LEU A 100 -17.58 -13.42 1.11
CA LEU A 100 -17.37 -13.98 2.45
C LEU A 100 -18.12 -15.31 2.66
N LEU A 101 -19.33 -15.44 2.12
CA LEU A 101 -20.07 -16.70 2.15
C LEU A 101 -19.35 -17.81 1.37
N ARG A 102 -18.68 -17.46 0.26
CA ARG A 102 -17.93 -18.39 -0.61
C ARG A 102 -16.45 -18.55 -0.25
N GLU A 103 -15.99 -17.92 0.83
CA GLU A 103 -14.56 -17.87 1.21
C GLU A 103 -13.68 -17.33 0.06
N ASP A 104 -14.24 -16.39 -0.70
CA ASP A 104 -13.58 -15.68 -1.78
C ASP A 104 -12.96 -14.39 -1.22
N LEU A 105 -11.69 -14.16 -1.56
CA LEU A 105 -10.90 -13.01 -1.13
C LEU A 105 -10.63 -12.02 -2.26
N SER A 106 -11.36 -12.12 -3.37
CA SER A 106 -11.14 -11.32 -4.57
C SER A 106 -11.15 -9.81 -4.30
N PHE A 107 -12.15 -9.27 -3.59
CA PHE A 107 -12.19 -7.85 -3.23
C PHE A 107 -11.01 -7.45 -2.33
N TYR A 108 -10.75 -8.25 -1.28
CA TYR A 108 -9.64 -8.00 -0.35
C TYR A 108 -8.31 -7.92 -1.08
N ASN A 109 -7.97 -8.94 -1.86
CA ASN A 109 -6.73 -9.01 -2.61
C ASN A 109 -6.60 -7.84 -3.59
N LEU A 110 -7.67 -7.54 -4.34
CA LEU A 110 -7.68 -6.43 -5.30
C LEU A 110 -7.32 -5.08 -4.65
N VAL A 111 -7.99 -4.76 -3.56
CA VAL A 111 -7.82 -3.45 -2.89
C VAL A 111 -6.50 -3.41 -2.12
N TYR A 112 -6.14 -4.49 -1.42
CA TYR A 112 -4.91 -4.55 -0.63
C TYR A 112 -3.65 -4.55 -1.51
N ASP A 113 -3.68 -5.25 -2.65
CA ASP A 113 -2.58 -5.20 -3.63
C ASP A 113 -2.46 -3.80 -4.23
N GLN A 114 -3.58 -3.17 -4.57
CA GLN A 114 -3.56 -1.78 -5.05
C GLN A 114 -2.99 -0.84 -3.98
N PHE A 115 -3.38 -1.00 -2.72
CA PHE A 115 -2.88 -0.19 -1.62
C PHE A 115 -1.37 -0.35 -1.43
N THR A 116 -0.87 -1.58 -1.40
CA THR A 116 0.56 -1.87 -1.31
C THR A 116 1.35 -1.25 -2.46
N ARG A 117 0.82 -1.33 -3.70
CA ARG A 117 1.41 -0.63 -4.85
C ARG A 117 1.43 0.88 -4.66
N LYS A 118 0.34 1.49 -4.19
CA LYS A 118 0.28 2.94 -3.93
C LYS A 118 1.26 3.38 -2.85
N ILE A 119 1.46 2.59 -1.79
CA ILE A 119 2.49 2.88 -0.77
C ILE A 119 3.87 2.90 -1.41
N ASN A 120 4.18 1.93 -2.25
CA ASN A 120 5.48 1.88 -2.93
C ASN A 120 5.66 3.04 -3.93
N ASN A 121 4.62 3.43 -4.65
CA ASN A 121 4.67 4.62 -5.51
C ASN A 121 4.88 5.89 -4.68
N ALA A 122 4.17 6.02 -3.56
CA ALA A 122 4.31 7.15 -2.65
C ALA A 122 5.77 7.32 -2.20
N LYS A 123 6.49 6.22 -1.88
CA LYS A 123 7.93 6.27 -1.53
C LYS A 123 8.76 7.06 -2.53
N SER A 124 8.47 6.93 -3.82
CA SER A 124 9.16 7.66 -4.89
C SER A 124 8.78 9.14 -4.90
N TYR A 125 7.48 9.45 -4.71
CA TYR A 125 7.00 10.84 -4.66
C TYR A 125 7.72 11.67 -3.60
N TYR A 126 7.99 11.12 -2.41
CA TYR A 126 8.71 11.88 -1.37
C TYR A 126 10.13 12.26 -1.80
N VAL A 127 10.85 11.35 -2.46
CA VAL A 127 12.23 11.59 -2.91
C VAL A 127 12.23 12.72 -3.92
N ASP A 128 11.34 12.65 -4.91
CA ASP A 128 11.25 13.65 -5.97
C ASP A 128 10.80 15.01 -5.42
N LEU A 129 9.79 15.04 -4.53
CA LEU A 129 9.25 16.29 -3.98
C LEU A 129 10.20 16.99 -3.00
N LEU A 130 11.08 16.24 -2.32
CA LEU A 130 12.05 16.80 -1.38
C LEU A 130 13.39 17.15 -2.04
N ALA A 131 13.61 16.75 -3.29
CA ALA A 131 14.80 17.12 -4.05
C ALA A 131 14.85 18.63 -4.34
N GLU A 132 13.68 19.28 -4.41
CA GLU A 132 13.56 20.72 -4.62
C GLU A 132 12.99 21.44 -3.38
N PRO A 133 13.42 22.68 -3.10
CA PRO A 133 12.86 23.46 -2.01
C PRO A 133 11.41 23.85 -2.28
N PHE A 134 10.55 23.75 -1.26
CA PHE A 134 9.18 24.24 -1.36
C PHE A 134 9.13 25.77 -1.48
N ASN A 135 8.30 26.28 -2.39
CA ASN A 135 8.05 27.71 -2.49
C ASN A 135 7.09 28.17 -1.38
N TYR A 136 7.60 28.87 -0.37
CA TYR A 136 6.83 29.42 0.74
C TYR A 136 6.21 30.81 0.49
N ASN A 137 6.58 31.48 -0.61
CA ASN A 137 5.95 32.75 -1.01
C ASN A 137 4.56 32.53 -1.63
N LYS A 138 4.26 31.32 -2.09
CA LYS A 138 2.95 30.94 -2.62
C LYS A 138 1.94 30.77 -1.49
N LYS A 139 0.87 31.57 -1.53
CA LYS A 139 -0.31 31.43 -0.64
C LYS A 139 -1.12 30.20 -1.05
N GLU A 140 -1.15 29.20 -0.18
CA GLU A 140 -1.86 27.95 -0.40
C GLU A 140 -2.52 27.51 0.91
N ALA A 141 -3.60 26.73 0.81
CA ALA A 141 -4.25 26.11 1.94
C ALA A 141 -4.26 24.58 1.79
N ILE A 142 -4.23 23.90 2.93
CA ILE A 142 -4.44 22.46 3.06
C ILE A 142 -5.52 22.24 4.10
N ASN A 143 -6.51 21.41 3.78
CA ASN A 143 -7.49 20.98 4.77
C ASN A 143 -6.93 19.76 5.50
N ILE A 144 -6.82 19.85 6.82
CA ILE A 144 -6.35 18.78 7.70
C ILE A 144 -7.50 17.92 8.24
N ASP A 145 -8.74 18.34 8.02
CA ASP A 145 -9.95 17.54 8.24
C ASP A 145 -10.19 16.68 6.99
N TYR A 146 -9.54 15.50 6.96
CA TYR A 146 -9.55 14.61 5.80
C TYR A 146 -10.92 13.99 5.53
N ASP A 147 -11.79 13.90 6.52
CA ASP A 147 -13.17 13.41 6.35
C ASP A 147 -13.94 14.30 5.38
N LYS A 148 -13.71 15.62 5.43
CA LYS A 148 -14.29 16.61 4.51
C LYS A 148 -13.59 16.72 3.15
N VAL A 149 -12.46 16.06 2.95
CA VAL A 149 -11.70 16.11 1.68
C VAL A 149 -12.21 15.03 0.73
N SER A 150 -12.35 15.34 -0.55
CA SER A 150 -12.63 14.31 -1.56
C SER A 150 -11.34 13.60 -1.98
N PHE A 151 -11.40 12.30 -2.27
CA PHE A 151 -10.27 11.60 -2.91
C PHE A 151 -9.79 12.31 -4.18
N ALA A 152 -8.49 12.21 -4.45
CA ALA A 152 -7.86 12.83 -5.62
C ALA A 152 -8.48 12.30 -6.92
N LYS A 153 -8.75 13.20 -7.88
CA LYS A 153 -9.34 12.86 -9.18
C LYS A 153 -8.39 11.98 -10.01
N ASN A 154 -7.08 12.19 -9.88
CA ASN A 154 -6.02 11.53 -10.64
C ASN A 154 -4.68 11.58 -9.88
N GLU A 155 -3.64 10.94 -10.42
CA GLU A 155 -2.30 10.88 -9.81
C GLU A 155 -1.68 12.27 -9.63
N ASN A 156 -1.82 13.19 -10.59
CA ASN A 156 -1.25 14.53 -10.45
C ASN A 156 -1.83 15.28 -9.25
N GLN A 157 -3.15 15.16 -9.04
CA GLN A 157 -3.79 15.74 -7.86
C GLN A 157 -3.37 15.03 -6.56
N LEU A 158 -3.16 13.71 -6.61
CA LEU A 158 -2.66 12.93 -5.47
C LEU A 158 -1.25 13.37 -5.07
N ILE A 159 -0.37 13.59 -6.06
CA ILE A 159 0.99 14.11 -5.84
C ILE A 159 0.95 15.54 -5.28
N ASP A 160 0.03 16.40 -5.72
CA ASP A 160 -0.15 17.73 -5.10
C ASP A 160 -0.61 17.64 -3.63
N TYR A 161 -1.45 16.64 -3.28
CA TYR A 161 -1.81 16.39 -1.88
C TYR A 161 -0.57 16.00 -1.06
N TRP A 162 0.27 15.11 -1.58
CA TRP A 162 1.56 14.76 -0.97
C TRP A 162 2.46 15.99 -0.80
N ARG A 163 2.63 16.81 -1.84
CA ARG A 163 3.44 18.02 -1.81
C ARG A 163 2.97 18.99 -0.72
N LYS A 164 1.67 19.28 -0.65
CA LYS A 164 1.11 20.18 0.37
C LYS A 164 1.31 19.64 1.78
N GLN A 165 1.11 18.33 1.95
CA GLN A 165 1.32 17.69 3.24
C GLN A 165 2.79 17.77 3.68
N LEU A 166 3.73 17.48 2.78
CA LEU A 166 5.16 17.57 3.07
C LEU A 166 5.59 19.00 3.36
N LYS A 167 5.11 19.97 2.58
CA LYS A 167 5.34 21.40 2.83
C LYS A 167 4.87 21.81 4.24
N LEU A 168 3.70 21.34 4.68
CA LEU A 168 3.19 21.54 6.03
C LEU A 168 4.07 20.86 7.08
N SER A 169 4.48 19.61 6.87
CA SER A 169 5.36 18.87 7.78
C SER A 169 6.71 19.57 7.98
N VAL A 170 7.29 20.14 6.91
CA VAL A 170 8.52 20.93 7.03
C VAL A 170 8.30 22.19 7.87
N LEU A 171 7.19 22.92 7.67
CA LEU A 171 6.86 24.10 8.47
C LEU A 171 6.74 23.78 9.96
N ILE A 172 6.01 22.71 10.30
CA ILE A 172 5.86 22.25 11.69
C ILE A 172 7.23 21.94 12.29
N ARG A 173 8.08 21.19 11.57
CA ARG A 173 9.42 20.84 12.04
C ARG A 173 10.31 22.06 12.25
N VAL A 174 10.22 23.07 11.38
CA VAL A 174 10.96 24.34 11.55
C VAL A 174 10.44 25.10 12.77
N GLN A 175 9.12 25.22 12.93
CA GLN A 175 8.50 25.88 14.07
C GLN A 175 8.91 25.22 15.40
N ASP A 176 8.92 23.90 15.47
CA ASP A 176 9.32 23.15 16.66
C ASP A 176 10.79 23.38 17.03
N LYS A 177 11.67 23.55 16.03
CA LYS A 177 13.07 23.90 16.28
C LYS A 177 13.22 25.32 16.80
N LEU A 178 12.45 26.28 16.27
CA LEU A 178 12.50 27.67 16.72
C LEU A 178 11.98 27.85 18.14
N LYS A 179 10.98 27.07 18.58
CA LYS A 179 10.44 27.13 19.95
C LYS A 179 11.34 26.50 21.02
N LYS A 180 12.32 25.68 20.61
CA LYS A 180 13.26 24.99 21.52
C LYS A 180 14.53 25.79 21.79
N VAL A 181 14.66 26.96 21.18
CA VAL A 181 15.69 27.98 21.44
C VAL A 181 15.07 29.06 22.30
#